data_AF-A0A4Q5QSV8-F1
#
_entry.id   AF-A0A4Q5QSV8-F1
#
_cell.length_a   1.000
_cell.length_b   1.000
_cell.length_c   1.000
_cell.angle_alpha   90.00
_cell.angle_beta   90.00
_cell.angle_gamma   90.00
#
_symmetry.space_group_name_H-M   'P 1'
#
loop_
_entity.id
_entity.type
_entity.pdbx_description
1 polymer ?
#
loop_
_entity_poly.entity_id
_entity_poly.type
_entity_poly.pdbx_seq_one_letter_code
_entity_poly.pdbx_strand_id
1 'polypeptide(L)' 'MYILGLNAYHADSSAAIFRDGIMIAATEEERFRRVKHWAGFPTMAIES' A
#
# COMPACT_ATOMS: atom_id res chain seq x y z
N MET A 1 5.12 12.51 13.61
CA MET A 1 4.59 11.13 13.73
C MET A 1 4.40 10.57 12.34
N TYR A 2 4.99 9.42 12.05
CA TYR A 2 4.71 8.69 10.80
C TYR A 2 3.77 7.53 11.07
N ILE A 3 2.80 7.31 10.18
CA ILE A 3 1.85 6.19 10.25
C ILE A 3 1.86 5.50 8.90
N LEU A 4 2.10 4.19 8.90
CA LEU A 4 1.98 3.33 7.72
C LEU A 4 0.65 2.56 7.82
N GLY A 5 -0.29 2.89 6.93
CA GLY A 5 -1.52 2.15 6.72
C GLY A 5 -1.28 0.99 5.77
N LEU A 6 -1.80 -0.18 6.13
CA LEU A 6 -1.69 -1.40 5.33
C LEU A 6 -3.08 -1.96 5.05
N ASN A 7 -3.26 -2.39 3.81
CA ASN A 7 -4.36 -3.20 3.35
C ASN A 7 -3.74 -4.47 2.75
N ALA A 8 -4.08 -5.63 3.31
CA ALA A 8 -3.48 -6.91 2.96
C ALA A 8 -4.46 -8.07 3.22
N TYR A 9 -4.20 -9.22 2.59
CA TYR A 9 -4.98 -10.46 2.77
C TYR A 9 -6.42 -10.42 2.25
N HIS A 10 -6.71 -9.47 1.37
CA HIS A 10 -7.93 -9.40 0.57
C HIS A 10 -7.62 -8.67 -0.73
N ALA A 11 -8.57 -8.67 -1.69
CA ALA A 11 -8.39 -8.01 -2.97
C ALA A 11 -7.93 -6.55 -2.79
N ASP A 12 -7.07 -6.11 -3.71
CA ASP A 12 -6.54 -4.75 -3.81
C ASP A 12 -5.66 -4.34 -2.62
N SER A 13 -4.68 -5.19 -2.28
CA SER A 13 -3.70 -4.87 -1.25
C SER A 13 -2.95 -3.58 -1.59
N SER A 14 -2.69 -2.75 -0.60
CA SER A 14 -2.15 -1.40 -0.77
C SER A 14 -1.42 -0.92 0.49
N ALA A 15 -0.59 0.11 0.33
CA ALA A 15 0.08 0.80 1.41
C ALA A 15 -0.12 2.32 1.30
N ALA A 16 -0.22 2.99 2.44
CA ALA A 16 -0.31 4.45 2.52
C ALA A 16 0.51 4.99 3.68
N ILE A 17 1.23 6.09 3.48
CA ILE A 17 2.06 6.72 4.51
C ILE A 17 1.57 8.14 4.80
N PHE A 18 1.45 8.42 6.10
CA PHE A 18 1.03 9.71 6.63
C PHE A 18 2.14 10.30 7.50
N ARG A 19 2.25 11.63 7.51
CA ARG A 19 3.06 12.42 8.44
C ARG A 19 2.19 13.44 9.10
N ASP A 20 2.07 13.34 10.43
CA ASP A 20 1.34 14.31 11.26
C ASP A 20 -0.11 14.53 10.76
N GLY A 21 -0.77 13.43 10.39
CA GLY A 21 -2.15 13.43 9.86
C GLY A 21 -2.29 13.77 8.38
N ILE A 22 -1.20 14.16 7.70
CA ILE A 22 -1.18 14.49 6.27
C ILE A 22 -0.72 13.28 5.47
N MET A 23 -1.47 12.88 4.45
CA MET A 23 -1.09 11.80 3.54
C MET A 23 0.08 12.25 2.65
N ILE A 24 1.16 11.48 2.62
CA ILE A 24 2.32 11.70 1.74
C ILE A 24 2.18 10.88 0.46
N ALA A 25 1.85 9.59 0.59
CA ALA A 25 1.70 8.69 -0.54
C ALA A 25 0.70 7.57 -0.21
N ALA A 26 0.04 7.06 -1.25
CA ALA A 26 -0.82 5.89 -1.19
C ALA A 26 -0.78 5.18 -2.55
N THR A 27 -0.58 3.86 -2.55
CA THR A 27 -0.47 3.10 -3.79
C THR A 27 -0.94 1.65 -3.61
N GLU A 28 -1.42 1.07 -4.70
CA GLU A 28 -1.87 -0.33 -4.76
C GLU A 28 -0.75 -1.23 -5.29
N GLU A 29 -0.59 -2.40 -4.66
CA GLU A 29 0.45 -3.38 -5.02
C GLU A 29 0.31 -3.87 -6.47
N GLU A 30 -0.92 -3.92 -7.00
CA GLU A 30 -1.17 -4.36 -8.38
C GLU A 30 -0.51 -3.47 -9.43
N ARG A 31 -0.25 -2.18 -9.12
CA ARG A 31 0.44 -1.26 -10.04
C ARG A 31 1.90 -1.66 -10.27
N PHE A 32 2.51 -2.29 -9.27
CA PHE A 32 3.88 -2.81 -9.33
C PHE A 32 3.92 -4.26 -9.79
N ARG A 33 3.08 -5.14 -9.20
CA ARG A 33 3.02 -6.57 -9.56
C ARG A 33 2.49 -6.83 -10.95
N ARG A 34 1.67 -5.91 -11.48
CA ARG A 34 0.87 -6.11 -12.71
C ARG A 34 -0.03 -7.35 -12.63
N VAL A 35 -0.43 -7.72 -11.41
CA VAL A 35 -1.41 -8.76 -11.11
C VAL A 35 -2.63 -8.07 -10.53
N LYS A 36 -3.75 -8.10 -11.28
CA LYS A 36 -5.00 -7.49 -10.84
C LYS A 36 -5.48 -8.10 -9.53
N HIS A 37 -6.02 -7.27 -8.64
CA HIS A 37 -6.61 -7.71 -7.37
C HIS A 37 -5.66 -8.54 -6.52
N TRP A 38 -4.36 -8.18 -6.53
CA TRP A 38 -3.39 -8.86 -5.70
C TRP A 38 -3.82 -8.79 -4.22
N ALA A 39 -3.90 -9.96 -3.59
CA ALA A 39 -4.41 -10.12 -2.23
C ALA A 39 -3.32 -10.48 -1.20
N GLY A 40 -2.05 -10.46 -1.62
CA GLY A 40 -0.93 -10.75 -0.73
C GLY A 40 -0.53 -9.54 0.14
N PHE A 41 0.66 -9.62 0.73
CA PHE A 41 1.24 -8.50 1.45
C PHE A 41 1.78 -7.46 0.45
N PRO A 42 1.56 -6.14 0.67
CA PRO A 42 1.86 -5.08 -0.30
C PRO A 42 3.35 -4.65 -0.21
N THR A 43 4.28 -5.57 -0.46
CA THR A 43 5.72 -5.32 -0.29
C THR A 43 6.26 -4.22 -1.20
N MET A 44 5.88 -4.20 -2.47
CA MET A 44 6.41 -3.20 -3.41
C MET A 44 5.78 -1.82 -3.20
N ALA A 45 4.52 -1.77 -2.79
CA ALA A 45 3.86 -0.53 -2.38
C ALA A 45 4.47 0.08 -1.10
N ILE A 46 5.08 -0.72 -0.23
CA ILE A 46 5.82 -0.23 0.94
C ILE A 46 7.20 0.32 0.56
N GLU A 47 7.87 -0.32 -0.41
CA GLU A 47 9.23 0.05 -0.86
C GLU A 47 9.26 1.28 -1.79
N SER A 48 8.13 1.64 -2.41
CA SER A 48 8.03 2.71 -3.43
C SER A 48 8.08 4.13 -2.87
#